data_AF-Q8DMK0-F1
#
_entry.id   AF-Q8DMK0-F1
#
_cell.length_a   1.000
_cell.length_b   1.000
_cell.length_c   1.000
_cell.angle_alpha   90.00
_cell.angle_beta   90.00
_cell.angle_gamma   90.00
#
_symmetry.space_group_name_H-M   'P 1'
#
loop_
_entity.id
_entity.type
_entity.pdbx_description
1 polymer ?
#
loop_
_entity_poly.entity_id
_entity_poly.type
_entity_poly.pdbx_seq_one_letter_code
_entity_poly.pdbx_strand_id
1 'polypeptide(L)'
;MAKLLPITAYTIRRLLRQYQGQLKSVVVEGACLVADPEADLNAVLESLYLEEEEVRTQVAEIEKLMMTHQLLLKAGAKEQAAAIEDQILWIFGLKRIKDQASQEAAPAMPR
;
A
#
# COMPACT_ATOMS: atom_id res chain seq x y z
N MET A 1 -14.95 -8.17 13.00
CA MET A 1 -14.18 -7.86 11.77
C MET A 1 -14.35 -6.40 11.40
N ALA A 2 -13.33 -5.58 11.65
CA ALA A 2 -13.27 -4.24 11.08
C ALA A 2 -13.04 -4.36 9.58
N LYS A 3 -13.73 -3.54 8.80
CA LYS A 3 -13.67 -3.55 7.34
C LYS A 3 -13.39 -2.15 6.86
N LEU A 4 -12.66 -2.05 5.75
CA LEU A 4 -12.42 -0.78 5.10
C LEU A 4 -13.75 -0.14 4.69
N LEU A 5 -13.88 1.16 4.92
CA LEU A 5 -14.98 1.94 4.36
C LEU A 5 -15.05 1.76 2.82
N PRO A 6 -16.26 1.68 2.22
CA PRO A 6 -16.40 1.45 0.78
C PRO A 6 -15.67 2.48 -0.09
N ILE A 7 -15.65 3.74 0.34
CA ILE A 7 -14.96 4.83 -0.36
C ILE A 7 -13.43 4.67 -0.32
N THR A 8 -12.90 4.20 0.80
CA THR A 8 -11.49 3.89 1.01
C THR A 8 -11.08 2.73 0.12
N ALA A 9 -11.83 1.64 0.14
CA ALA A 9 -11.59 0.48 -0.71
C ALA A 9 -11.63 0.85 -2.21
N TYR A 10 -12.60 1.70 -2.62
CA TYR A 10 -12.67 2.19 -3.99
C TYR A 10 -11.44 3.02 -4.38
N THR A 11 -10.97 3.90 -3.49
CA THR A 11 -9.82 4.76 -3.74
C THR A 11 -8.53 3.94 -3.82
N ILE A 12 -8.36 2.94 -2.95
CA ILE A 12 -7.23 2.01 -2.99
C ILE A 12 -7.24 1.21 -4.30
N ARG A 13 -8.39 0.67 -4.71
CA ARG A 13 -8.50 -0.01 -6.02
C ARG A 13 -8.11 0.90 -7.17
N ARG A 14 -8.49 2.18 -7.11
CA ARG A 14 -8.08 3.17 -8.11
C ARG A 14 -6.56 3.39 -8.10
N LEU A 15 -5.93 3.48 -6.93
CA LEU A 15 -4.48 3.59 -6.80
C LEU A 15 -3.76 2.36 -7.36
N LEU A 16 -4.27 1.15 -7.08
CA LEU A 16 -3.73 -0.09 -7.63
C LEU A 16 -3.80 -0.13 -9.16
N ARG A 17 -4.89 0.37 -9.77
CA ARG A 17 -5.00 0.51 -11.23
C ARG A 17 -4.02 1.54 -11.78
N GLN A 18 -3.88 2.67 -11.09
CA GLN A 18 -2.98 3.73 -11.51
C GLN A 18 -1.51 3.28 -11.55
N TYR A 19 -1.09 2.46 -10.59
CA TYR A 19 0.26 1.92 -10.50
C TYR A 19 0.37 0.48 -11.03
N GLN A 20 -0.62 0.03 -11.80
CA GLN A 20 -0.62 -1.31 -12.37
C GLN A 20 0.63 -1.51 -13.25
N GLY A 21 1.37 -2.59 -13.02
CA GLY A 21 2.65 -2.86 -13.69
C GLY A 21 3.87 -2.17 -13.07
N GLN A 22 3.68 -1.27 -12.10
CA GLN A 22 4.75 -0.63 -11.32
C GLN A 22 4.76 -1.09 -9.86
N LEU A 23 3.99 -2.11 -9.51
CA LEU A 23 3.88 -2.65 -8.15
C LEU A 23 4.54 -4.02 -8.10
N LYS A 24 5.40 -4.24 -7.09
CA LYS A 24 5.93 -5.56 -6.73
C LYS A 24 5.32 -6.00 -5.42
N SER A 25 4.88 -7.25 -5.36
CA SER A 25 4.63 -7.89 -4.07
C SER A 25 5.97 -8.06 -3.33
N VAL A 26 6.01 -7.60 -2.08
CA VAL A 26 7.11 -7.89 -1.14
C VAL A 26 6.87 -9.22 -0.42
N VAL A 27 5.63 -9.72 -0.46
CA VAL A 27 5.24 -11.00 0.10
C VAL A 27 5.60 -12.12 -0.88
N VAL A 28 6.17 -13.20 -0.35
CA VAL A 28 6.56 -14.40 -1.12
C VAL A 28 5.35 -15.00 -1.83
N GLU A 29 5.52 -15.39 -3.09
CA GLU A 29 4.45 -16.04 -3.88
C GLU A 29 3.93 -17.28 -3.14
N GLY A 30 2.62 -17.33 -2.90
CA GLY A 30 1.94 -18.42 -2.21
C GLY A 30 1.82 -18.28 -0.68
N ALA A 31 2.38 -17.23 -0.07
CA ALA A 31 2.24 -17.00 1.37
C ALA A 31 0.93 -16.28 1.75
N CYS A 32 0.50 -15.31 0.93
CA CYS A 32 -0.71 -14.50 1.17
C CYS A 32 -1.43 -14.18 -0.16
N LEU A 33 -2.64 -13.62 -0.05
CA LEU A 33 -3.31 -13.02 -1.20
C LEU A 33 -2.55 -11.75 -1.63
N VAL A 34 -2.39 -11.57 -2.93
CA VAL A 34 -1.76 -10.36 -3.48
C VAL A 34 -2.85 -9.31 -3.67
N ALA A 35 -2.59 -8.08 -3.19
CA ALA A 35 -3.47 -6.96 -3.46
C ALA A 35 -3.45 -6.61 -4.96
N ASP A 36 -4.61 -6.71 -5.60
CA ASP A 36 -4.84 -6.26 -6.97
C ASP A 36 -6.14 -5.44 -7.08
N PRO A 37 -6.39 -4.74 -8.21
CA PRO A 37 -7.57 -3.90 -8.39
C PRO A 37 -8.94 -4.59 -8.32
N GLU A 38 -8.98 -5.91 -8.45
CA GLU A 38 -10.19 -6.74 -8.50
C GLU A 38 -10.35 -7.59 -7.23
N ALA A 39 -9.29 -7.71 -6.43
CA ALA A 39 -9.26 -8.43 -5.18
C ALA A 39 -10.20 -7.82 -4.12
N ASP A 40 -10.62 -8.69 -3.19
CA ASP A 40 -11.22 -8.26 -1.93
C ASP A 40 -10.13 -7.78 -0.98
N LEU A 41 -9.99 -6.46 -0.85
CA LEU A 41 -8.98 -5.84 -0.01
C LEU A 41 -9.10 -6.23 1.48
N ASN A 42 -10.30 -6.56 1.97
CA ASN A 42 -10.43 -7.02 3.36
C ASN A 42 -9.87 -8.44 3.50
N ALA A 43 -10.16 -9.33 2.55
CA ALA A 43 -9.59 -10.67 2.53
C ALA A 43 -8.06 -10.64 2.37
N VAL A 44 -7.53 -9.68 1.60
CA VAL A 44 -6.08 -9.46 1.50
C VAL A 44 -5.50 -9.09 2.86
N LEU A 45 -6.10 -8.11 3.57
CA LEU A 45 -5.64 -7.74 4.92
C LEU A 45 -5.72 -8.91 5.90
N GLU A 46 -6.80 -9.69 5.88
CA GLU A 46 -6.94 -10.90 6.69
C GLU A 46 -5.91 -11.98 6.35
N SER A 47 -5.41 -12.03 5.10
CA SER A 47 -4.34 -12.94 4.71
C SER A 47 -2.95 -12.45 5.10
N LEU A 48 -2.75 -11.13 5.18
CA LEU A 48 -1.48 -10.49 5.51
C LEU A 48 -1.25 -10.43 7.03
N TYR A 49 -2.33 -10.25 7.79
CA TYR A 49 -2.30 -10.07 9.24
C TYR A 49 -3.11 -11.19 9.89
N LEU A 50 -2.41 -12.08 10.60
CA LEU A 50 -2.99 -13.29 11.20
C LEU A 50 -3.95 -12.98 12.35
N GLU A 51 -3.72 -11.88 13.07
CA GLU A 51 -4.49 -11.50 14.26
C GLU A 51 -5.56 -10.46 13.92
N GLU A 52 -6.79 -10.66 14.44
CA GLU A 52 -7.90 -9.74 14.17
C GLU A 52 -7.62 -8.32 14.73
N GLU A 53 -6.88 -8.22 15.85
CA GLU A 53 -6.48 -6.93 16.43
C GLU A 53 -5.51 -6.17 15.53
N GLU A 54 -4.61 -6.89 14.87
CA GLU A 54 -3.69 -6.32 13.90
C GLU A 54 -4.42 -5.87 12.64
N VAL A 55 -5.34 -6.68 12.10
CA VAL A 55 -6.21 -6.29 10.99
C VAL A 55 -6.99 -5.01 11.32
N ARG A 56 -7.57 -4.91 12.53
CA ARG A 56 -8.29 -3.71 12.99
C ARG A 56 -7.38 -2.48 13.04
N THR A 57 -6.16 -2.65 13.54
CA THR A 57 -5.17 -1.57 13.64
C THR A 57 -4.79 -1.06 12.25
N GLN A 58 -4.54 -1.98 11.31
CA GLN A 58 -4.17 -1.63 9.94
C GLN A 58 -5.33 -0.99 9.18
N VAL A 59 -6.56 -1.46 9.35
CA VAL A 59 -7.76 -0.82 8.78
C VAL A 59 -7.90 0.62 9.29
N ALA A 60 -7.76 0.85 10.60
CA ALA A 60 -7.85 2.20 11.17
C ALA A 60 -6.74 3.12 10.65
N GLU A 61 -5.51 2.61 10.51
CA GLU A 61 -4.39 3.38 9.98
C GLU A 61 -4.60 3.72 8.49
N ILE A 62 -5.07 2.77 7.67
CA ILE A 62 -5.40 3.02 6.25
C ILE A 62 -6.43 4.14 6.13
N GLU A 63 -7.48 4.13 6.95
CA GLU A 63 -8.53 5.15 6.91
C GLU A 63 -8.01 6.54 7.28
N LYS A 64 -7.17 6.61 8.33
CA LYS A 64 -6.51 7.85 8.73
C LYS A 64 -5.55 8.38 7.66
N LEU A 65 -4.77 7.49 7.05
CA LEU A 65 -3.89 7.83 5.93
C LEU A 65 -4.70 8.36 4.73
N MET A 66 -5.85 7.76 4.43
CA MET A 66 -6.73 8.23 3.36
C MET A 66 -7.37 9.59 3.63
N MET A 67 -7.80 9.86 4.86
CA MET A 67 -8.23 11.21 5.23
C MET A 67 -7.12 12.23 5.02
N THR A 68 -5.90 11.89 5.43
CA THR A 68 -4.72 12.75 5.29
C THR A 68 -4.36 12.97 3.81
N HIS A 69 -4.39 11.91 3.00
CA HIS A 69 -4.18 11.98 1.55
C HIS A 69 -5.17 12.93 0.88
N GLN A 70 -6.46 12.82 1.20
CA GLN A 70 -7.49 13.71 0.65
C GLN A 70 -7.26 15.18 1.07
N LEU A 71 -6.82 15.42 2.30
CA LEU A 71 -6.48 16.75 2.79
C LEU A 71 -5.28 17.33 2.01
N LEU A 72 -4.22 16.54 1.83
CA LEU A 72 -3.01 16.95 1.12
C LEU A 72 -3.26 17.19 -0.36
N LEU A 73 -4.10 16.37 -1.00
CA LEU A 73 -4.53 16.61 -2.38
C LEU A 73 -5.25 17.95 -2.52
N LYS A 74 -6.13 18.30 -1.58
CA LYS A 74 -6.80 19.62 -1.56
C LYS A 74 -5.83 20.77 -1.32
N ALA A 75 -4.80 20.55 -0.51
CA ALA A 75 -3.75 21.53 -0.24
C ALA A 75 -2.72 21.67 -1.38
N GLY A 76 -2.77 20.80 -2.40
CA GLY A 76 -1.80 20.80 -3.50
C GLY A 76 -0.44 20.17 -3.17
N ALA A 77 -0.30 19.52 -2.01
CA ALA A 77 0.94 18.89 -1.54
C ALA A 77 1.13 17.49 -2.14
N LYS A 78 1.36 17.43 -3.46
CA LYS A 78 1.42 16.18 -4.24
C LYS A 78 2.51 15.20 -3.77
N GLU A 79 3.67 15.69 -3.35
CA GLU A 79 4.77 14.83 -2.87
C GLU A 79 4.42 14.11 -1.58
N GLN A 80 3.78 14.82 -0.65
CA GLN A 80 3.34 14.26 0.62
C GLN A 80 2.18 13.28 0.41
N ALA A 81 1.26 13.59 -0.51
CA ALA A 81 0.20 12.66 -0.91
C ALA A 81 0.80 11.38 -1.52
N ALA A 82 1.82 11.48 -2.38
CA ALA A 82 2.50 10.32 -2.94
C ALA A 82 3.19 9.47 -1.85
N ALA A 83 3.80 10.09 -0.83
CA ALA A 83 4.39 9.37 0.30
C ALA A 83 3.33 8.59 1.11
N ILE A 84 2.13 9.16 1.28
CA ILE A 84 1.02 8.45 1.93
C ILE A 84 0.54 7.26 1.08
N GLU A 85 0.47 7.42 -0.25
CA GLU A 85 0.15 6.31 -1.13
C GLU A 85 1.17 5.17 -1.00
N ASP A 86 2.46 5.48 -0.82
CA ASP A 86 3.51 4.46 -0.59
C ASP A 86 3.26 3.71 0.72
N GLN A 87 2.91 4.43 1.79
CA GLN A 87 2.60 3.81 3.08
C GLN A 87 1.39 2.88 2.99
N ILE A 88 0.33 3.28 2.28
CA ILE A 88 -0.86 2.44 2.11
C ILE A 88 -0.52 1.19 1.29
N LEU A 89 0.21 1.34 0.18
CA LEU A 89 0.65 0.21 -0.61
C LEU A 89 1.53 -0.76 0.21
N TRP A 90 2.38 -0.22 1.09
CA TRP A 90 3.21 -1.02 1.99
C TRP A 90 2.38 -1.87 2.96
N ILE A 91 1.29 -1.33 3.51
CA ILE A 91 0.34 -2.08 4.37
C ILE A 91 -0.28 -3.26 3.59
N PHE A 92 -0.50 -3.10 2.28
CA PHE A 92 -0.95 -4.19 1.40
C PHE A 92 0.18 -5.11 0.92
N GLY A 93 1.40 -4.98 1.46
CA GLY A 93 2.54 -5.79 1.06
C GLY A 93 3.08 -5.46 -0.34
N LEU A 94 2.75 -4.27 -0.86
CA LEU A 94 3.17 -3.82 -2.19
C LEU A 94 4.23 -2.73 -2.09
N LYS A 95 5.23 -2.80 -2.98
CA LYS A 95 6.24 -1.77 -3.17
C LYS A 95 6.19 -1.25 -4.59
N ARG A 96 6.22 0.07 -4.78
CA ARG A 96 6.39 0.66 -6.11
C ARG A 96 7.80 0.40 -6.62
N ILE A 97 7.91 -0.26 -7.77
CA ILE A 97 9.13 -0.35 -8.57
C ILE A 97 9.18 0.93 -9.39
N LYS A 98 9.65 2.02 -8.79
CA LYS A 98 10.21 3.09 -9.61
C LYS A 98 11.38 2.46 -10.34
N ASP A 99 11.43 2.59 -11.66
CA ASP A 99 12.59 2.23 -12.47
C ASP A 99 13.79 3.02 -11.93
N GLN A 100 14.53 2.42 -11.00
CA GLN A 100 15.77 2.93 -10.48
C GLN A 100 16.86 2.58 -11.48
N ALA A 101 16.89 3.30 -12.59
CA ALA A 101 18.12 3.54 -13.33
C ALA A 101 19.06 4.50 -12.57
N SER A 102 18.79 4.84 -11.30
CA SER A 102 19.68 5.66 -10.48
C SER A 102 19.48 5.39 -8.99
N GLN A 103 20.59 5.03 -8.34
CA GLN A 103 20.82 4.93 -6.88
C GLN A 103 20.20 3.68 -6.25
N GLU A 104 20.95 2.61 -5.98
CA GLU A 104 22.10 2.62 -5.08
C GLU A 104 23.11 1.52 -5.49
N ALA A 105 24.27 1.97 -5.95
CA ALA A 105 25.46 1.15 -6.03
C ALA A 105 25.79 0.64 -4.62
N ALA A 106 25.99 -0.66 -4.51
CA ALA A 106 26.59 -1.28 -3.34
C ALA A 106 27.81 -0.47 -2.89
N PRO A 107 27.92 -0.06 -1.62
CA PRO A 107 29.24 0.13 -1.05
C PRO A 107 29.85 -1.26 -0.98
N ALA A 108 30.70 -1.56 -1.97
CA ALA A 108 31.74 -2.56 -1.83
C ALA A 108 32.43 -2.32 -0.49
N MET A 109 32.24 -3.22 0.47
CA MET A 109 33.12 -3.25 1.64
C MET A 109 34.47 -3.81 1.19
N PRO A 110 35.56 -3.03 1.27
CA PRO A 110 36.90 -3.55 1.07
C PRO A 110 37.48 -4.06 2.40
N ARG A 111 37.95 -5.31 2.32
CA ARG A 111 38.92 -6.02 3.18
C ARG A 111 38.47 -6.53 4.54
#